data_AF-A0A2N0LC45-F1
#
_entry.id   AF-A0A2N0LC45-F1
#
_cell.length_a   1.000
_cell.length_b   1.000
_cell.length_c   1.000
_cell.angle_alpha   90.00
_cell.angle_beta   90.00
_cell.angle_gamma   90.00
#
_symmetry.space_group_name_H-M   'P 1'
#
loop_
_entity.id
_entity.type
_entity.pdbx_description
1 polymer ?
#
loop_
_entity_poly.entity_id
_entity_poly.type
_entity_poly.pdbx_seq_one_letter_code
_entity_poly.pdbx_strand_id
1 'polypeptide(L)'
;RRAWQRRNLFIGETPSPREVLTYADEAYSGPEQGPIILMDVGDNIGGGSSADSTYVLTEAKRLKVKGYLQTLYDPECVQLCIKAGVGASIVLKVGGKTDNFHGAPVTVSGTIRTLFDGKFEDEGPTHGGFRFYDGGPTAVLDTDDEHTLVLTSLRCGNTSREQMYSAGVTPERYRVILAKGVVSPRPAYAPIAQEIVLVNSPGITTSDLSFFKYHRRRHKLYPFEEAAHY
;
A
#
# COMPACT_ATOMS: atom_id res chain seq x y z
N ARG A 1 8.57 16.47 -29.53
CA ARG A 1 9.85 15.89 -30.02
C ARG A 1 10.67 15.22 -28.93
N ARG A 2 11.15 15.93 -27.88
CA ARG A 2 11.98 15.31 -26.81
C ARG A 2 11.26 14.19 -26.04
N ALA A 3 10.01 14.40 -25.61
CA ALA A 3 9.21 13.36 -24.95
C ALA A 3 9.03 12.12 -25.85
N TRP A 4 8.75 12.35 -27.13
CA TRP A 4 8.61 11.26 -28.11
C TRP A 4 9.88 10.44 -28.29
N GLN A 5 11.06 11.08 -28.35
CA GLN A 5 12.35 10.38 -28.42
C GLN A 5 12.63 9.54 -27.17
N ARG A 6 12.07 9.92 -26.02
CA ARG A 6 12.25 9.25 -24.73
C ARG A 6 11.08 8.33 -24.35
N ARG A 7 10.11 8.11 -25.23
CA ARG A 7 8.85 7.40 -24.92
C ARG A 7 9.06 6.03 -24.25
N ASN A 8 10.09 5.28 -24.65
CA ASN A 8 10.40 3.97 -24.08
C ASN A 8 10.82 4.06 -22.60
N LEU A 9 11.39 5.19 -22.16
CA LEU A 9 11.76 5.41 -20.76
C LEU A 9 10.54 5.57 -19.84
N PHE A 10 9.35 5.76 -20.42
CA PHE A 10 8.07 5.83 -19.68
C PHE A 10 7.36 4.48 -19.63
N ILE A 11 7.93 3.43 -20.23
CA ILE A 11 7.51 2.05 -20.03
C ILE A 11 8.42 1.49 -18.93
N GLY A 12 7.90 1.41 -17.71
CA GLY A 12 8.63 0.85 -16.59
C GLY A 12 8.43 -0.66 -16.52
N GLU A 13 9.52 -1.42 -16.43
CA GLU A 13 9.46 -2.76 -15.85
C GLU A 13 9.18 -2.60 -14.37
N THR A 14 8.05 -3.13 -13.92
CA THR A 14 7.68 -3.09 -12.51
C THR A 14 7.42 -4.51 -12.05
N PRO A 15 8.21 -5.00 -11.09
CA PRO A 15 8.16 -6.40 -10.66
C PRO A 15 6.82 -6.72 -9.98
N SER A 16 6.43 -8.00 -10.09
CA SER A 16 5.21 -8.52 -9.49
C SER A 16 5.30 -8.56 -7.96
N PRO A 17 4.16 -8.62 -7.23
CA PRO A 17 4.16 -8.76 -5.77
C PRO A 17 5.04 -9.90 -5.25
N ARG A 18 5.03 -11.04 -5.93
CA ARG A 18 5.84 -12.20 -5.55
C ARG A 18 7.33 -11.90 -5.65
N GLU A 19 7.79 -11.37 -6.79
CA GLU A 19 9.21 -11.09 -7.03
C GLU A 19 9.75 -10.08 -6.01
N VAL A 20 8.99 -9.01 -5.77
CA VAL A 20 9.41 -7.96 -4.83
C VAL A 20 9.43 -8.47 -3.39
N LEU A 21 8.45 -9.26 -2.97
CA LEU A 21 8.44 -9.81 -1.61
C LEU A 21 9.56 -10.81 -1.39
N THR A 22 9.85 -11.68 -2.35
CA THR A 22 11.01 -12.59 -2.28
C THR A 22 12.30 -11.79 -2.15
N TYR A 23 12.49 -10.78 -3.01
CA TYR A 23 13.65 -9.90 -2.94
C TYR A 23 13.75 -9.17 -1.59
N ALA A 24 12.66 -8.56 -1.11
CA ALA A 24 12.65 -7.80 0.13
C ALA A 24 12.91 -8.70 1.35
N ASP A 25 12.47 -9.96 1.31
CA ASP A 25 12.83 -10.93 2.33
C ASP A 25 14.36 -11.15 2.30
N GLU A 26 14.94 -11.49 1.15
CA GLU A 26 16.38 -11.78 1.03
C GLU A 26 17.29 -10.57 1.31
N ALA A 27 16.88 -9.37 0.89
CA ALA A 27 17.70 -8.17 0.99
C ALA A 27 17.69 -7.52 2.39
N TYR A 28 16.67 -7.82 3.21
CA TYR A 28 16.56 -7.20 4.53
C TYR A 28 17.74 -7.56 5.43
N SER A 29 18.46 -6.54 5.88
CA SER A 29 19.74 -6.69 6.58
C SER A 29 19.65 -6.48 8.10
N GLY A 30 18.43 -6.38 8.64
CA GLY A 30 18.17 -6.24 10.07
C GLY A 30 17.60 -4.88 10.48
N PRO A 31 17.15 -4.73 11.74
CA PRO A 31 16.40 -3.56 12.21
C PRO A 31 17.19 -2.26 12.16
N GLU A 32 18.52 -2.32 12.29
CA GLU A 32 19.40 -1.13 12.24
C GLU A 32 19.44 -0.45 10.87
N GLN A 33 19.06 -1.16 9.80
CA GLN A 33 19.01 -0.60 8.44
C GLN A 33 17.65 0.01 8.10
N GLY A 34 16.63 -0.25 8.92
CA GLY A 34 15.25 0.11 8.65
C GLY A 34 14.52 -0.83 7.68
N PRO A 35 13.22 -0.59 7.45
CA PRO A 35 12.38 -1.40 6.56
C PRO A 35 12.76 -1.29 5.08
N ILE A 36 12.45 -2.33 4.32
CA ILE A 36 12.28 -2.23 2.87
C ILE A 36 10.86 -1.75 2.58
N ILE A 37 10.76 -0.67 1.81
CA ILE A 37 9.49 -0.01 1.48
C ILE A 37 9.04 -0.45 0.10
N LEU A 38 7.87 -1.09 0.04
CA LEU A 38 7.22 -1.49 -1.19
C LEU A 38 6.21 -0.42 -1.59
N MET A 39 6.43 0.22 -2.74
CA MET A 39 5.54 1.23 -3.29
C MET A 39 4.57 0.59 -4.28
N ASP A 40 3.32 0.44 -3.86
CA ASP A 40 2.28 -0.22 -4.63
C ASP A 40 1.76 0.69 -5.75
N VAL A 41 2.02 0.28 -6.99
CA VAL A 41 1.55 0.95 -8.20
C VAL A 41 0.07 0.65 -8.44
N GLY A 42 -0.35 -0.60 -8.23
CA GLY A 42 -1.69 -1.09 -8.56
C GLY A 42 -2.80 -0.50 -7.71
N ASP A 43 -2.46 -0.14 -6.47
CA ASP A 43 -3.37 0.49 -5.51
C ASP A 43 -2.83 1.83 -5.02
N ASN A 44 -2.59 2.76 -5.93
CA ASN A 44 -2.10 4.10 -5.63
C ASN A 44 -3.27 5.03 -5.26
N ILE A 45 -3.38 5.37 -3.98
CA ILE A 45 -4.47 6.20 -3.43
C ILE A 45 -4.49 7.59 -4.09
N GLY A 46 -3.33 8.20 -4.32
CA GLY A 46 -3.23 9.48 -5.03
C GLY A 46 -3.63 9.41 -6.51
N GLY A 47 -3.62 8.20 -7.09
CA GLY A 47 -4.15 7.92 -8.42
C GLY A 47 -5.65 7.63 -8.46
N GLY A 48 -6.35 7.70 -7.33
CA GLY A 48 -7.78 7.43 -7.21
C GLY A 48 -8.14 5.99 -6.87
N SER A 49 -7.18 5.18 -6.42
CA SER A 49 -7.40 3.77 -6.08
C SER A 49 -8.21 3.56 -4.78
N SER A 50 -8.67 2.33 -4.57
CA SER A 50 -9.56 1.94 -3.48
C SER A 50 -8.92 1.93 -2.09
N ALA A 51 -7.59 1.84 -2.00
CA ALA A 51 -6.82 1.70 -0.77
C ALA A 51 -7.01 0.37 -0.01
N ASP A 52 -7.70 -0.60 -0.60
CA ASP A 52 -8.05 -1.87 0.04
C ASP A 52 -7.43 -3.10 -0.64
N SER A 53 -6.41 -2.92 -1.49
CA SER A 53 -5.81 -4.03 -2.25
C SER A 53 -5.10 -5.05 -1.36
N THR A 54 -5.42 -6.32 -1.62
CA THR A 54 -4.94 -7.48 -0.86
C THR A 54 -3.94 -8.35 -1.62
N TYR A 55 -3.57 -8.02 -2.86
CA TYR A 55 -2.65 -8.87 -3.64
C TYR A 55 -1.29 -9.04 -2.97
N VAL A 56 -0.71 -7.94 -2.48
CA VAL A 56 0.60 -8.00 -1.81
C VAL A 56 0.48 -8.70 -0.45
N LEU A 57 -0.60 -8.46 0.32
CA LEU A 57 -0.86 -9.19 1.56
C LEU A 57 -0.96 -10.70 1.32
N THR A 58 -1.72 -11.11 0.30
CA THR A 58 -1.91 -12.51 -0.08
C THR A 58 -0.57 -13.18 -0.36
N GLU A 59 0.29 -12.53 -1.14
CA GLU A 59 1.62 -13.05 -1.45
C GLU A 59 2.55 -13.03 -0.23
N ALA A 60 2.48 -12.01 0.62
CA ALA A 60 3.27 -11.95 1.85
C ALA A 60 2.94 -13.11 2.79
N LYS A 61 1.65 -13.44 2.96
CA LYS A 61 1.20 -14.61 3.72
C LYS A 61 1.66 -15.91 3.06
N ARG A 62 1.53 -16.03 1.74
CA ARG A 62 1.94 -17.23 0.97
C ARG A 62 3.43 -17.51 1.10
N LEU A 63 4.25 -16.46 1.09
CA LEU A 63 5.71 -16.51 1.24
C LEU A 63 6.16 -16.56 2.71
N LYS A 64 5.24 -16.42 3.67
CA LYS A 64 5.50 -16.36 5.12
C LYS A 64 6.47 -15.23 5.50
N VAL A 65 6.42 -14.10 4.80
CA VAL A 65 7.19 -12.91 5.14
C VAL A 65 6.83 -12.47 6.56
N LYS A 66 7.86 -12.17 7.37
CA LYS A 66 7.72 -11.74 8.76
C LYS A 66 7.93 -10.23 8.90
N GLY A 67 7.31 -9.62 9.91
CA GLY A 67 7.47 -8.18 10.17
C GLY A 67 6.92 -7.32 9.03
N TYR A 68 5.77 -7.70 8.47
CA TYR A 68 5.10 -6.98 7.39
C TYR A 68 4.11 -5.95 7.95
N LEU A 69 4.15 -4.71 7.45
CA LEU A 69 3.22 -3.64 7.82
C LEU A 69 2.46 -3.16 6.59
N GLN A 70 1.14 -3.06 6.71
CA GLN A 70 0.29 -2.52 5.64
C GLN A 70 -0.90 -1.73 6.21
N THR A 71 -1.25 -0.62 5.55
CA THR A 71 -2.55 0.04 5.73
C THR A 71 -3.59 -0.49 4.76
N LEU A 72 -4.83 -0.65 5.21
CA LEU A 72 -5.98 -1.08 4.40
C LEU A 72 -7.22 -0.24 4.74
N TYR A 73 -7.89 0.27 3.71
CA TYR A 73 -9.24 0.81 3.86
C TYR A 73 -10.23 -0.33 4.06
N ASP A 74 -10.80 -0.45 5.27
CA ASP A 74 -11.79 -1.48 5.60
C ASP A 74 -12.70 -1.02 6.76
N PRO A 75 -13.69 -0.14 6.48
CA PRO A 75 -14.58 0.38 7.51
C PRO A 75 -15.38 -0.71 8.23
N GLU A 76 -15.70 -1.83 7.55
CA GLU A 76 -16.41 -2.94 8.14
C GLU A 76 -15.56 -3.63 9.22
N CYS A 77 -14.31 -3.99 8.89
CA CYS A 77 -13.41 -4.62 9.84
C CYS A 77 -13.03 -3.69 11.00
N VAL A 78 -12.89 -2.39 10.75
CA VAL A 78 -12.74 -1.40 11.83
C VAL A 78 -13.90 -1.48 12.82
N GLN A 79 -15.15 -1.52 12.35
CA GLN A 79 -16.32 -1.61 13.25
C GLN A 79 -16.34 -2.93 14.04
N LEU A 80 -15.91 -4.04 13.43
CA LEU A 80 -15.76 -5.32 14.13
C LEU A 80 -14.69 -5.24 15.22
N CYS A 81 -13.54 -4.61 14.93
CA CYS A 81 -12.48 -4.37 15.92
C CYS A 81 -12.97 -3.48 17.08
N ILE A 82 -13.69 -2.41 16.79
CA ILE A 82 -14.24 -1.51 17.82
C ILE A 82 -15.19 -2.26 18.75
N LYS A 83 -16.07 -3.11 18.19
CA LYS A 83 -17.00 -3.92 18.98
C LYS A 83 -16.30 -4.94 19.87
N ALA A 84 -15.21 -5.54 19.39
CA ALA A 84 -14.44 -6.52 20.14
C ALA A 84 -13.56 -5.89 21.22
N GLY A 85 -13.00 -4.70 20.94
CA GLY A 85 -12.15 -3.95 21.86
C GLY A 85 -10.67 -4.30 21.78
N VAL A 86 -9.82 -3.41 22.31
CA VAL A 86 -8.37 -3.61 22.41
C VAL A 86 -8.06 -4.85 23.25
N GLY A 87 -7.09 -5.65 22.81
CA GLY A 87 -6.65 -6.88 23.46
C GLY A 87 -7.46 -8.13 23.10
N ALA A 88 -8.59 -7.99 22.38
CA ALA A 88 -9.37 -9.13 21.94
C ALA A 88 -8.72 -9.84 20.74
N SER A 89 -8.80 -11.18 20.74
CA SER A 89 -8.49 -12.00 19.56
C SER A 89 -9.68 -12.04 18.61
N ILE A 90 -9.43 -11.88 17.32
CA ILE A 90 -10.48 -11.79 16.30
C ILE A 90 -10.06 -12.46 14.99
N VAL A 91 -11.05 -12.94 14.24
CA VAL A 91 -10.89 -13.44 12.87
C VAL A 91 -11.66 -12.53 11.93
N LEU A 92 -10.98 -12.00 10.91
CA LEU A 92 -11.53 -11.02 9.97
C LEU A 92 -11.24 -11.41 8.53
N LYS A 93 -12.07 -10.94 7.61
CA LYS A 93 -11.79 -10.92 6.17
C LYS A 93 -11.49 -9.48 5.76
N VAL A 94 -10.23 -9.16 5.57
CA VAL A 94 -9.74 -7.78 5.36
C VAL A 94 -9.53 -7.46 3.89
N GLY A 95 -9.82 -6.20 3.52
CA GLY A 95 -9.57 -5.63 2.18
C GLY A 95 -10.34 -6.29 1.04
N GLY A 96 -10.15 -5.81 -0.20
CA GLY A 96 -10.74 -6.37 -1.40
C GLY A 96 -12.28 -6.31 -1.44
N LYS A 97 -12.87 -5.25 -0.87
CA LYS A 97 -14.33 -5.09 -0.72
C LYS A 97 -14.90 -4.00 -1.61
N THR A 98 -14.05 -3.11 -2.12
CA THR A 98 -14.46 -1.94 -2.91
C THR A 98 -14.86 -2.32 -4.33
N ASP A 99 -14.10 -3.22 -4.98
CA ASP A 99 -14.33 -3.68 -6.34
C ASP A 99 -13.71 -5.08 -6.58
N ASN A 100 -13.73 -5.54 -7.83
CA ASN A 100 -13.14 -6.82 -8.23
C ASN A 100 -11.74 -6.68 -8.87
N PHE A 101 -11.13 -5.49 -8.78
CA PHE A 101 -9.81 -5.22 -9.36
C PHE A 101 -8.68 -5.30 -8.35
N HIS A 102 -8.95 -5.17 -7.05
CA HIS A 102 -7.95 -5.07 -5.98
C HIS A 102 -7.78 -6.34 -5.13
N GLY A 103 -8.19 -7.49 -5.67
CA GLY A 103 -8.05 -8.79 -5.02
C GLY A 103 -9.25 -9.15 -4.14
N ALA A 104 -9.25 -10.38 -3.64
CA ALA A 104 -10.31 -10.88 -2.77
C ALA A 104 -10.01 -10.57 -1.30
N PRO A 105 -11.03 -10.49 -0.42
CA PRO A 105 -10.81 -10.37 1.01
C PRO A 105 -9.95 -11.51 1.56
N VAL A 106 -8.96 -11.15 2.39
CA VAL A 106 -8.01 -12.11 2.98
C VAL A 106 -8.40 -12.43 4.42
N THR A 107 -8.52 -13.70 4.75
CA THR A 107 -8.76 -14.12 6.14
C THR A 107 -7.49 -13.91 6.97
N VAL A 108 -7.64 -13.21 8.09
CA VAL A 108 -6.59 -12.99 9.09
C VAL A 108 -7.12 -13.28 10.48
N SER A 109 -6.24 -13.78 11.34
CA SER A 109 -6.49 -14.01 12.77
C SER A 109 -5.42 -13.25 13.54
N GLY A 110 -5.79 -12.65 14.67
CA GLY A 110 -4.87 -11.82 15.42
C GLY A 110 -5.49 -11.13 16.61
N THR A 111 -4.72 -10.22 17.21
CA THR A 111 -5.10 -9.44 18.40
C THR A 111 -5.17 -7.96 18.07
N ILE A 112 -6.23 -7.29 18.52
CA ILE A 112 -6.41 -5.85 18.33
C ILE A 112 -5.45 -5.12 19.26
N ARG A 113 -4.43 -4.47 18.71
CA ARG A 113 -3.40 -3.77 19.49
C ARG A 113 -3.87 -2.39 19.94
N THR A 114 -4.45 -1.60 19.03
CA THR A 114 -4.93 -0.24 19.34
C THR A 114 -6.18 0.10 18.55
N LEU A 115 -6.97 1.02 19.10
CA LEU A 115 -8.06 1.73 18.43
C LEU A 115 -7.74 3.23 18.50
N PHE A 116 -7.92 3.93 17.39
CA PHE A 116 -7.57 5.33 17.22
C PHE A 116 -8.69 6.05 16.46
N ASP A 117 -8.92 7.34 16.71
CA ASP A 117 -9.99 8.11 16.06
C ASP A 117 -9.70 8.49 14.60
N GLY A 118 -8.45 8.32 14.16
CA GLY A 118 -7.99 8.52 12.79
C GLY A 118 -7.39 9.88 12.50
N LYS A 119 -7.43 10.82 13.45
CA LYS A 119 -7.06 12.21 13.21
C LYS A 119 -5.65 12.49 13.68
N PHE A 120 -4.79 12.84 12.74
CA PHE A 120 -3.39 13.12 13.03
C PHE A 120 -2.91 14.37 12.29
N GLU A 121 -1.79 14.88 12.78
CA GLU A 121 -1.16 16.08 12.28
C GLU A 121 0.26 15.77 11.85
N ASP A 122 0.69 16.33 10.72
CA ASP A 122 2.07 16.29 10.25
C ASP A 122 2.58 17.71 10.06
N GLU A 123 3.53 18.10 10.92
CA GLU A 123 4.17 19.43 10.86
C GLU A 123 5.24 19.53 9.76
N GLY A 124 5.61 18.40 9.15
CA GLY A 124 6.58 18.32 8.08
C GLY A 124 6.07 18.88 6.75
N PRO A 125 6.97 19.06 5.76
CA PRO A 125 6.61 19.49 4.41
C PRO A 125 5.96 18.34 3.62
N THR A 126 4.78 17.91 4.06
CA THR A 126 4.08 16.76 3.49
C THR A 126 3.08 17.20 2.44
N HIS A 127 3.13 16.56 1.26
CA HIS A 127 2.17 16.71 0.15
C HIS A 127 1.74 18.17 -0.15
N GLY A 128 2.71 19.09 -0.23
CA GLY A 128 2.43 20.50 -0.49
C GLY A 128 2.04 21.32 0.75
N GLY A 129 2.47 20.90 1.94
CA GLY A 129 2.16 21.57 3.20
C GLY A 129 0.82 21.14 3.82
N PHE A 130 0.28 20.00 3.37
CA PHE A 130 -0.93 19.43 3.95
C PHE A 130 -0.62 18.89 5.36
N ARG A 131 -1.40 19.35 6.34
CA ARG A 131 -1.07 19.23 7.77
C ARG A 131 -2.02 18.31 8.53
N PHE A 132 -3.33 18.41 8.31
CA PHE A 132 -4.33 17.69 9.09
C PHE A 132 -4.96 16.56 8.29
N TYR A 133 -4.85 15.33 8.79
CA TYR A 133 -5.32 14.12 8.14
C TYR A 133 -6.45 13.46 8.93
N ASP A 134 -7.28 12.70 8.23
CA ASP A 134 -8.37 11.94 8.83
C ASP A 134 -8.53 10.58 8.12
N GLY A 135 -8.08 9.52 8.78
CA GLY A 135 -8.32 8.13 8.38
C GLY A 135 -9.64 7.55 8.91
N GLY A 136 -10.42 8.35 9.64
CA GLY A 136 -11.55 7.90 10.44
C GLY A 136 -11.13 6.90 11.52
N PRO A 137 -12.10 6.38 12.31
CA PRO A 137 -11.85 5.29 13.23
C PRO A 137 -10.93 4.22 12.61
N THR A 138 -9.87 3.91 13.33
CA THR A 138 -8.75 3.10 12.86
C THR A 138 -8.46 2.03 13.90
N ALA A 139 -8.21 0.81 13.43
CA ALA A 139 -7.81 -0.30 14.28
C ALA A 139 -6.47 -0.83 13.79
N VAL A 140 -5.51 -1.06 14.70
CA VAL A 140 -4.32 -1.84 14.35
C VAL A 140 -4.41 -3.25 14.90
N LEU A 141 -4.23 -4.20 14.01
CA LEU A 141 -4.37 -5.63 14.24
C LEU A 141 -3.01 -6.30 14.05
N ASP A 142 -2.53 -6.97 15.10
CA ASP A 142 -1.38 -7.84 15.03
C ASP A 142 -1.84 -9.24 14.70
N THR A 143 -1.45 -9.73 13.53
CA THR A 143 -1.85 -11.04 13.05
C THR A 143 -0.93 -12.14 13.57
N ASP A 144 -1.46 -13.36 13.68
CA ASP A 144 -0.73 -14.53 14.17
C ASP A 144 0.50 -14.89 13.32
N ASP A 145 0.54 -14.42 12.07
CA ASP A 145 1.67 -14.62 11.15
C ASP A 145 2.71 -13.49 11.16
N GLU A 146 2.67 -12.61 12.17
CA GLU A 146 3.60 -11.50 12.41
C GLU A 146 3.50 -10.37 11.38
N HIS A 147 2.29 -10.14 10.87
CA HIS A 147 1.95 -8.92 10.13
C HIS A 147 1.19 -7.96 11.05
N THR A 148 1.38 -6.67 10.82
CA THR A 148 0.54 -5.62 11.41
C THR A 148 -0.29 -4.98 10.31
N LEU A 149 -1.61 -4.97 10.50
CA LEU A 149 -2.54 -4.30 9.60
C LEU A 149 -3.11 -3.07 10.29
N VAL A 150 -2.97 -1.91 9.66
CA VAL A 150 -3.63 -0.67 10.08
C VAL A 150 -4.88 -0.49 9.24
N LEU A 151 -6.03 -0.83 9.80
CA LEU A 151 -7.32 -0.78 9.15
C LEU A 151 -7.94 0.60 9.36
N THR A 152 -8.25 1.33 8.29
CA THR A 152 -8.86 2.67 8.33
C THR A 152 -10.30 2.64 7.84
N SER A 153 -11.14 3.54 8.33
CA SER A 153 -12.55 3.65 7.90
C SER A 153 -12.81 4.77 6.89
N LEU A 154 -11.85 5.67 6.70
CA LEU A 154 -11.74 6.60 5.58
C LEU A 154 -10.45 6.32 4.81
N ARG A 155 -10.45 6.66 3.52
CA ARG A 155 -9.24 6.53 2.69
C ARG A 155 -8.24 7.60 3.11
N CYS A 156 -7.08 7.17 3.56
CA CYS A 156 -5.98 8.04 3.94
C CYS A 156 -4.71 7.57 3.24
N GLY A 157 -4.07 8.47 2.50
CA GLY A 157 -2.82 8.17 1.79
C GLY A 157 -1.66 7.90 2.74
N ASN A 158 -0.70 7.08 2.31
CA ASN A 158 0.55 6.89 3.04
C ASN A 158 1.53 8.04 2.74
N THR A 159 1.07 9.28 2.83
CA THR A 159 1.91 10.46 2.59
C THR A 159 2.59 10.96 3.85
N SER A 160 2.22 10.45 5.02
CA SER A 160 2.82 10.80 6.31
C SER A 160 3.00 9.55 7.16
N ARG A 161 4.13 9.48 7.87
CA ARG A 161 4.36 8.43 8.89
C ARG A 161 3.61 8.70 10.19
N GLU A 162 3.14 9.92 10.41
CA GLU A 162 2.31 10.26 11.59
C GLU A 162 1.01 9.46 11.64
N GLN A 163 0.54 8.95 10.50
CA GLN A 163 -0.53 7.95 10.42
C GLN A 163 -0.21 6.71 11.27
N MET A 164 1.05 6.26 11.26
CA MET A 164 1.50 5.08 11.99
C MET A 164 1.77 5.42 13.45
N TYR A 165 2.53 6.49 13.72
CA TYR A 165 2.89 6.86 15.09
C TYR A 165 1.65 7.19 15.93
N SER A 166 0.68 7.91 15.36
CA SER A 166 -0.57 8.26 16.05
C SER A 166 -1.44 7.04 16.37
N ALA A 167 -1.31 5.97 15.57
CA ALA A 167 -1.96 4.68 15.84
C ALA A 167 -1.15 3.77 16.78
N GLY A 168 -0.01 4.23 17.33
CA GLY A 168 0.86 3.46 18.21
C GLY A 168 1.77 2.47 17.47
N VAL A 169 2.05 2.70 16.19
CA VAL A 169 2.90 1.86 15.34
C VAL A 169 4.22 2.59 15.06
N THR A 170 5.34 1.95 15.38
CA THR A 170 6.69 2.42 15.01
C THR A 170 7.13 1.73 13.70
N PRO A 171 6.96 2.36 12.52
CA PRO A 171 7.25 1.74 11.22
C PRO A 171 8.70 1.25 11.07
N GLU A 172 9.66 1.88 11.75
CA GLU A 172 11.08 1.51 11.71
C GLU A 172 11.36 0.09 12.22
N ARG A 173 10.45 -0.48 13.02
CA ARG A 173 10.60 -1.82 13.61
C ARG A 173 10.17 -2.95 12.66
N TYR A 174 9.67 -2.61 11.47
CA TYR A 174 9.19 -3.58 10.52
C TYR A 174 10.26 -3.93 9.49
N ARG A 175 10.14 -5.14 8.95
CA ARG A 175 11.00 -5.64 7.89
C ARG A 175 10.59 -5.07 6.55
N VAL A 176 9.28 -5.13 6.29
CA VAL A 176 8.66 -4.73 5.03
C VAL A 176 7.48 -3.83 5.34
N ILE A 177 7.39 -2.69 4.66
CA ILE A 177 6.22 -1.82 4.71
C ILE A 177 5.65 -1.69 3.30
N LEU A 178 4.35 -1.95 3.15
CA LEU A 178 3.64 -1.60 1.92
C LEU A 178 3.09 -0.17 2.04
N ALA A 179 3.56 0.72 1.16
CA ALA A 179 3.04 2.06 0.98
C ALA A 179 2.26 2.15 -0.35
N LYS A 180 1.01 2.59 -0.28
CA LYS A 180 0.08 2.67 -1.41
C LYS A 180 0.27 3.94 -2.22
N GLY A 181 1.20 3.88 -3.18
CA GLY A 181 1.51 4.95 -4.11
C GLY A 181 2.98 4.94 -4.55
N VAL A 182 3.27 5.66 -5.64
CA VAL A 182 4.57 5.58 -6.35
C VAL A 182 5.52 6.73 -6.04
N VAL A 183 4.97 7.94 -5.83
CA VAL A 183 5.77 9.16 -5.60
C VAL A 183 5.38 9.83 -4.29
N SER A 184 4.07 9.99 -4.05
CA SER A 184 3.56 10.69 -2.87
C SER A 184 4.04 10.12 -1.53
N PRO A 185 4.17 8.78 -1.35
CA PRO A 185 4.72 8.22 -0.10
C PRO A 185 6.23 8.42 0.07
N ARG A 186 6.97 8.67 -1.00
CA ARG A 186 8.45 8.62 -0.99
C ARG A 186 9.08 9.58 0.02
N PRO A 187 8.67 10.86 0.13
CA PRO A 187 9.24 11.76 1.14
C PRO A 187 9.00 11.29 2.57
N ALA A 188 7.87 10.62 2.83
CA ALA A 188 7.55 10.12 4.16
C ALA A 188 8.44 8.95 4.55
N TYR A 189 8.60 7.96 3.67
CA TYR A 189 9.26 6.70 4.02
C TYR A 189 10.76 6.65 3.69
N ALA A 190 11.27 7.43 2.74
CA ALA A 190 12.69 7.44 2.39
C ALA A 190 13.64 7.70 3.58
N PRO A 191 13.30 8.56 4.57
CA PRO A 191 14.17 8.79 5.72
C PRO A 191 14.39 7.57 6.63
N ILE A 192 13.53 6.54 6.55
CA ILE A 192 13.63 5.32 7.37
C ILE A 192 13.89 4.07 6.53
N ALA A 193 13.93 4.19 5.21
CA ALA A 193 14.02 3.04 4.33
C ALA A 193 15.46 2.54 4.24
N GLN A 194 15.65 1.22 4.41
CA GLN A 194 16.84 0.56 3.88
C GLN A 194 16.86 0.71 2.36
N GLU A 195 15.71 0.43 1.74
CA GLU A 195 15.52 0.50 0.30
C GLU A 195 14.06 0.78 -0.04
N ILE A 196 13.82 1.39 -1.20
CA ILE A 196 12.49 1.61 -1.76
C ILE A 196 12.39 0.88 -3.09
N VAL A 197 11.42 -0.02 -3.20
CA VAL A 197 11.17 -0.83 -4.40
C VAL A 197 9.74 -0.61 -4.87
N LEU A 198 9.54 -0.46 -6.19
CA LEU A 198 8.19 -0.43 -6.77
C LEU A 198 7.64 -1.84 -6.88
N VAL A 199 6.35 -2.01 -6.58
CA VAL A 199 5.63 -3.25 -6.83
C VAL A 199 4.41 -2.98 -7.69
N ASN A 200 4.26 -3.69 -8.79
CA ASN A 200 3.09 -3.57 -9.65
C ASN A 200 2.07 -4.66 -9.33
N SER A 201 1.26 -4.42 -8.30
CA SER A 201 0.07 -5.23 -8.07
C SER A 201 -0.98 -4.96 -9.18
N PRO A 202 -1.89 -5.90 -9.44
CA PRO A 202 -3.10 -5.59 -10.19
C PRO A 202 -3.98 -4.58 -9.43
N GLY A 203 -4.68 -3.73 -10.18
CA GLY A 203 -5.57 -2.71 -9.61
C GLY A 203 -5.78 -1.56 -10.58
N ILE A 204 -6.63 -0.60 -10.23
CA ILE A 204 -7.07 0.43 -11.19
C ILE A 204 -5.99 1.46 -11.53
N THR A 205 -4.88 1.47 -10.79
CA THR A 205 -3.72 2.32 -11.07
C THR A 205 -2.49 1.55 -11.54
N THR A 206 -2.63 0.26 -11.90
CA THR A 206 -1.52 -0.56 -12.40
C THR A 206 -0.79 0.10 -13.58
N SER A 207 0.52 -0.11 -13.65
CA SER A 207 1.35 0.26 -14.81
C SER A 207 1.16 -0.68 -16.00
N ASP A 208 0.49 -1.82 -15.81
CA ASP A 208 0.17 -2.75 -16.89
C ASP A 208 -1.03 -2.26 -17.70
N LEU A 209 -0.75 -1.59 -18.82
CA LEU A 209 -1.79 -1.09 -19.72
C LEU A 209 -2.60 -2.22 -20.38
N SER A 210 -2.12 -3.47 -20.40
CA SER A 210 -2.87 -4.61 -20.95
C SER A 210 -4.00 -5.08 -20.01
N PHE A 211 -3.94 -4.68 -18.73
CA PHE A 211 -4.94 -4.99 -17.72
C PHE A 211 -6.33 -4.44 -18.05
N PHE A 212 -6.39 -3.30 -18.74
CA PHE A 212 -7.64 -2.59 -19.00
C PHE A 212 -8.21 -2.86 -20.39
N LYS A 213 -9.54 -2.96 -20.46
CA LYS A 213 -10.27 -2.90 -21.73
C LYS A 213 -10.67 -1.46 -22.05
N TYR A 214 -10.04 -0.89 -23.06
CA TYR A 214 -10.34 0.48 -23.49
C TYR A 214 -11.43 0.52 -24.57
N HIS A 215 -12.45 1.36 -24.38
CA HIS A 215 -13.56 1.51 -25.33
C HIS A 215 -13.51 2.77 -26.18
N ARG A 216 -12.98 3.88 -25.64
CA ARG A 216 -12.97 5.22 -26.29
C ARG A 216 -11.57 5.82 -26.37
N ARG A 217 -10.54 4.96 -26.43
CA ARG A 217 -9.14 5.40 -26.58
C ARG A 217 -8.90 5.81 -28.04
N ARG A 218 -8.10 6.86 -28.23
CA ARG A 218 -7.63 7.30 -29.56
C ARG A 218 -6.90 6.16 -30.28
N HIS A 219 -7.20 5.97 -31.57
CA HIS A 219 -6.46 5.07 -32.46
C HIS A 219 -5.05 5.61 -32.77
N LYS A 220 -4.06 4.72 -32.91
CA LYS A 220 -2.63 5.06 -33.10
C LYS A 220 -2.05 5.81 -31.89
N LEU A 221 -2.15 5.20 -30.72
CA LEU A 221 -1.59 5.70 -29.47
C LEU A 221 -0.51 4.75 -28.94
N TYR A 222 0.75 5.18 -28.96
CA TYR A 222 1.83 4.49 -28.25
C TYR A 222 1.54 4.47 -26.73
N PRO A 223 1.76 3.35 -26.02
CA PRO A 223 2.35 2.09 -26.48
C PRO A 223 1.36 1.04 -27.03
N PHE A 224 0.06 1.33 -27.09
CA PHE A 224 -0.95 0.38 -27.61
C PHE A 224 -0.77 0.05 -29.09
N GLU A 225 -0.34 1.03 -29.89
CA GLU A 225 0.09 0.82 -31.26
C GLU A 225 1.54 1.31 -31.44
N GLU A 226 2.48 0.40 -31.66
CA GLU A 226 3.90 0.74 -31.85
C GLU A 226 4.14 1.63 -33.08
N ALA A 227 3.32 1.44 -34.12
CA ALA A 227 3.36 2.22 -35.37
C ALA A 227 2.76 3.63 -35.25
N ALA A 228 2.45 4.10 -34.03
CA ALA A 228 2.00 5.47 -33.82
C ALA A 228 3.12 6.47 -34.14
N HIS A 229 2.78 7.57 -34.83
CA HIS A 229 3.68 8.68 -35.14
C HIS A 229 2.98 10.01 -34.87
N TYR A 230 3.71 10.97 -34.26
CA TYR A 230 3.21 12.28 -33.81
C TYR A 230 4.13 13.43 -34.23
#